data_AF-A0A4Q2XES3-F1
#
_entry.id   AF-A0A4Q2XES3-F1
#
_cell.length_a   1.000
_cell.length_b   1.000
_cell.length_c   1.000
_cell.angle_alpha   90.00
_cell.angle_beta   90.00
_cell.angle_gamma   90.00
#
_symmetry.space_group_name_H-M   'P 1'
#
loop_
_entity.id
_entity.type
_entity.pdbx_description
1 polymer ?
#
loop_
_entity_poly.entity_id
_entity_poly.type
_entity_poly.pdbx_seq_one_letter_code
_entity_poly.pdbx_strand_id
1 'polypeptide(L)'
;MKTILSLLLLTALLPLCAEDLDPRLAPMADTYSKQVKAITDRSVTAKSKALESFLAELKESEAKATKGGNVKELAAIKKEIADLEKGLALPVPPLDLPKLMESRHKTYVKAFENADAAAARDKKQLDEKYLAALAKLQPASSDAALAAQIEDQKKRVLSGNLGPMTDLQTQLAGTRWQMVKDPSKFEVFTKEGRYVHWKYTTPDPQTVIIHWDAKSSEAWKLAKDGKTLLRNGQPDMMLAPAAPK
;
A
#
# COMPACT_ATOMS: atom_id res chain seq x y z
N MET A 1 -53.13 -9.60 39.83
CA MET A 1 -52.99 -8.64 38.71
C MET A 1 -51.54 -8.61 38.26
N LYS A 2 -51.33 -8.80 36.95
CA LYS A 2 -50.15 -8.50 36.11
C LYS A 2 -48.80 -9.16 36.45
N THR A 3 -48.63 -10.32 35.84
CA THR A 3 -47.38 -10.85 35.28
C THR A 3 -46.72 -9.84 34.33
N ILE A 4 -45.40 -9.63 34.43
CA ILE A 4 -44.59 -9.07 33.33
C ILE A 4 -43.53 -10.10 32.96
N LEU A 5 -43.82 -10.70 31.82
CA LEU A 5 -43.00 -11.57 30.99
C LEU A 5 -41.93 -10.70 30.31
N SER A 6 -40.68 -10.75 30.76
CA SER A 6 -39.56 -10.16 30.01
C SER A 6 -38.93 -11.22 29.13
N LEU A 7 -39.31 -11.10 27.86
CA LEU A 7 -38.96 -11.86 26.69
C LEU A 7 -37.44 -11.86 26.43
N LEU A 8 -36.91 -13.07 26.19
CA LEU A 8 -35.77 -13.40 25.35
C LEU A 8 -35.23 -12.26 24.45
N LEU A 9 -33.94 -11.92 24.64
CA LEU A 9 -33.05 -11.57 23.53
C LEU A 9 -31.63 -12.01 23.89
N LEU A 10 -31.43 -13.33 23.90
CA LEU A 10 -30.10 -13.93 23.86
C LEU A 10 -29.58 -13.70 22.44
N THR A 11 -28.99 -12.54 22.18
CA THR A 11 -28.26 -12.28 20.94
C THR A 11 -27.08 -13.26 20.90
N ALA A 12 -27.24 -14.30 20.10
CA ALA A 12 -26.15 -15.15 19.66
C ALA A 12 -25.05 -14.23 19.09
N LEU A 13 -23.94 -14.07 19.83
CA LEU A 13 -22.67 -13.76 19.22
C LEU A 13 -22.32 -14.96 18.33
N LEU A 14 -22.78 -14.92 17.08
CA LEU A 14 -22.14 -15.68 16.03
C LEU A 14 -20.71 -15.13 15.94
N PRO A 15 -19.66 -15.96 16.12
CA PRO A 15 -18.36 -15.55 15.64
C PRO A 15 -18.53 -15.35 14.13
N LEU A 16 -18.39 -14.12 13.65
CA LEU A 16 -18.07 -13.88 12.24
C LEU A 16 -16.68 -14.48 12.02
N CYS A 17 -16.63 -15.80 11.84
CA CYS A 17 -15.49 -16.45 11.25
C CYS A 17 -15.30 -15.77 9.89
N ALA A 18 -14.13 -15.19 9.67
CA ALA A 18 -13.67 -14.92 8.33
C ALA A 18 -13.91 -16.21 7.52
N GLU A 19 -14.70 -16.14 6.44
CA GLU A 19 -14.75 -17.27 5.53
C GLU A 19 -13.34 -17.45 4.98
N ASP A 20 -12.66 -18.47 5.47
CA ASP A 20 -11.45 -18.98 4.85
C ASP A 20 -11.79 -19.23 3.38
N LEU A 21 -10.91 -18.76 2.48
CA LEU A 21 -11.08 -19.00 1.04
C LEU A 21 -11.27 -20.50 0.82
N ASP A 22 -12.20 -20.85 -0.07
CA ASP A 22 -12.45 -22.23 -0.46
C ASP A 22 -11.10 -22.92 -0.76
N PRO A 23 -10.86 -24.15 -0.27
CA PRO A 23 -9.58 -24.84 -0.46
C PRO A 23 -9.15 -24.98 -1.92
N ARG A 24 -10.08 -24.91 -2.88
CA ARG A 24 -9.80 -24.93 -4.33
C ARG A 24 -9.28 -23.57 -4.83
N LEU A 25 -9.61 -22.48 -4.14
CA LEU A 25 -9.25 -21.10 -4.47
C LEU A 25 -8.01 -20.62 -3.69
N ALA A 26 -7.87 -21.05 -2.44
CA ALA A 26 -6.83 -20.58 -1.52
C ALA A 26 -5.38 -20.73 -2.05
N PRO A 27 -4.94 -21.88 -2.62
CA PRO A 27 -3.56 -22.02 -3.10
C PRO A 27 -3.23 -21.08 -4.27
N MET A 28 -4.22 -20.82 -5.13
CA MET A 28 -4.06 -19.95 -6.28
C MET A 28 -4.00 -18.48 -5.85
N ALA A 29 -4.87 -18.07 -4.92
CA ALA A 29 -4.87 -16.72 -4.35
C ALA A 29 -3.57 -16.42 -3.57
N ASP A 30 -3.04 -17.41 -2.81
CA ASP A 30 -1.75 -17.29 -2.11
C ASP A 30 -0.58 -17.15 -3.09
N THR A 31 -0.52 -18.02 -4.11
CA THR A 31 0.53 -17.96 -5.14
C THR A 31 0.53 -16.61 -5.85
N TYR A 32 -0.64 -16.14 -6.22
CA TYR A 32 -0.82 -14.85 -6.86
C TYR A 32 -0.36 -13.70 -5.96
N SER A 33 -0.77 -13.69 -4.69
CA SER A 33 -0.35 -12.67 -3.72
C SER A 33 1.16 -12.63 -3.52
N LYS A 34 1.83 -13.80 -3.45
CA LYS A 34 3.29 -13.90 -3.37
C LYS A 34 3.97 -13.33 -4.61
N GLN A 35 3.44 -13.59 -5.80
CA GLN A 35 4.00 -13.08 -7.06
C GLN A 35 3.82 -11.57 -7.19
N VAL A 36 2.68 -11.03 -6.77
CA VAL A 36 2.47 -9.57 -6.67
C VAL A 36 3.51 -8.95 -5.75
N LYS A 37 3.71 -9.52 -4.55
CA LYS A 37 4.74 -9.05 -3.62
C LYS A 37 6.13 -9.06 -4.26
N ALA A 38 6.50 -10.14 -4.94
CA ALA A 38 7.79 -10.24 -5.62
C ALA A 38 7.97 -9.19 -6.74
N ILE A 39 6.90 -8.83 -7.46
CA ILE A 39 6.94 -7.73 -8.44
C ILE A 39 7.19 -6.39 -7.74
N THR A 40 6.46 -6.12 -6.66
CA THR A 40 6.60 -4.89 -5.87
C THR A 40 8.00 -4.78 -5.26
N ASP A 41 8.49 -5.84 -4.60
CA ASP A 41 9.82 -5.87 -3.99
C ASP A 41 10.90 -5.57 -5.04
N ARG A 42 10.83 -6.20 -6.22
CA ARG A 42 11.78 -5.94 -7.32
C ARG A 42 11.75 -4.49 -7.79
N SER A 43 10.56 -3.89 -7.90
CA SER A 43 10.42 -2.46 -8.27
C SER A 43 11.07 -1.56 -7.21
N VAL A 44 10.78 -1.80 -5.93
CA VAL A 44 11.37 -1.06 -4.81
C VAL A 44 12.89 -1.20 -4.82
N THR A 45 13.43 -2.41 -4.95
CA THR A 45 14.88 -2.64 -5.03
C THR A 45 15.52 -1.89 -6.20
N ALA A 46 14.89 -1.91 -7.39
CA ALA A 46 15.41 -1.20 -8.55
C ALA A 46 15.44 0.32 -8.34
N LYS A 47 14.39 0.89 -7.75
CA LYS A 47 14.31 2.31 -7.37
C LYS A 47 15.35 2.69 -6.32
N SER A 48 15.48 1.90 -5.25
CA SER A 48 16.51 2.13 -4.23
C SER A 48 17.91 2.12 -4.82
N LYS A 49 18.23 1.16 -5.69
CA LYS A 49 19.53 1.10 -6.36
C LYS A 49 19.80 2.34 -7.24
N ALA A 50 18.79 2.83 -7.96
CA ALA A 50 18.90 4.03 -8.76
C ALA A 50 19.14 5.28 -7.88
N LEU A 51 18.43 5.38 -6.76
CA LEU A 51 18.61 6.46 -5.77
C LEU A 51 20.00 6.43 -5.14
N GLU A 52 20.46 5.26 -4.66
CA GLU A 52 21.79 5.08 -4.07
C GLU A 52 22.89 5.48 -5.05
N SER A 53 22.76 5.08 -6.33
CA SER A 53 23.72 5.44 -7.37
C SER A 53 23.77 6.95 -7.60
N PHE A 54 22.61 7.62 -7.68
CA PHE A 54 22.57 9.06 -7.89
C PHE A 54 23.06 9.86 -6.67
N LEU A 55 22.74 9.42 -5.44
CA LEU A 55 23.26 10.02 -4.21
C LEU A 55 24.79 9.91 -4.12
N ALA A 56 25.38 8.80 -4.58
CA ALA A 56 26.83 8.67 -4.64
C ALA A 56 27.46 9.69 -5.61
N GLU A 57 26.88 9.87 -6.80
CA GLU A 57 27.33 10.88 -7.78
C GLU A 57 27.18 12.32 -7.26
N LEU A 58 26.09 12.61 -6.54
CA LEU A 58 25.87 13.90 -5.88
C LEU A 58 26.92 14.17 -4.80
N LYS A 59 27.24 13.19 -3.94
CA LYS A 59 28.28 13.31 -2.91
C LYS A 59 29.68 13.51 -3.50
N GLU A 60 30.00 12.83 -4.60
CA GLU A 60 31.26 13.07 -5.30
C GLU A 60 31.33 14.49 -5.89
N SER A 61 30.20 14.96 -6.45
CA SER A 61 30.09 16.31 -7.01
C SER A 61 30.13 17.38 -5.93
N GLU A 62 29.56 17.13 -4.76
CA GLU A 62 29.65 17.98 -3.56
C GLU A 62 31.10 18.17 -3.14
N ALA A 63 31.87 17.08 -3.07
CA ALA A 63 33.29 17.13 -2.72
C ALA A 63 34.12 17.90 -3.75
N LYS A 64 33.80 17.77 -5.05
CA LYS A 64 34.45 18.55 -6.13
C LYS A 64 34.11 20.03 -6.03
N ALA A 65 32.83 20.39 -5.86
CA ALA A 65 32.39 21.77 -5.72
C ALA A 65 33.02 22.45 -4.49
N THR A 66 33.15 21.70 -3.38
CA THR A 66 33.84 22.15 -2.16
C THR A 66 35.31 22.46 -2.43
N LYS A 67 36.05 21.53 -3.06
CA LYS A 67 37.47 21.73 -3.40
C LYS A 67 37.68 22.88 -4.40
N GLY A 68 36.74 23.08 -5.32
CA GLY A 68 36.78 24.16 -6.30
C GLY A 68 36.27 25.51 -5.80
N GLY A 69 35.78 25.60 -4.56
CA GLY A 69 35.20 26.84 -4.01
C GLY A 69 33.92 27.31 -4.71
N ASN A 70 33.20 26.42 -5.41
CA ASN A 70 32.00 26.78 -6.15
C ASN A 70 30.76 26.76 -5.24
N VAL A 71 30.56 27.85 -4.51
CA VAL A 71 29.51 27.99 -3.50
C VAL A 71 28.10 27.79 -4.07
N LYS A 72 27.85 28.25 -5.30
CA LYS A 72 26.53 28.13 -5.93
C LYS A 72 26.19 26.67 -6.26
N GLU A 73 27.13 25.94 -6.87
CA GLU A 73 26.94 24.52 -7.18
C GLU A 73 26.82 23.68 -5.91
N LEU A 74 27.63 23.99 -4.89
CA LEU A 74 27.57 23.31 -3.60
C LEU A 74 26.19 23.44 -2.95
N ALA A 75 25.59 24.62 -2.97
CA ALA A 75 24.27 24.87 -2.40
C ALA A 75 23.17 24.07 -3.13
N ALA A 76 23.21 24.03 -4.46
CA ALA A 76 22.25 23.28 -5.27
C ALA A 76 22.36 21.76 -5.02
N ILE A 77 23.58 21.22 -5.00
CA ILE A 77 23.83 19.79 -4.72
C ILE A 77 23.37 19.39 -3.32
N LYS A 78 23.67 20.20 -2.30
CA LYS A 78 23.24 19.92 -0.91
C LYS A 78 21.72 19.92 -0.76
N LYS A 79 21.03 20.83 -1.45
CA LYS A 79 19.57 20.88 -1.45
C LYS A 79 18.98 19.61 -2.06
N GLU A 80 19.51 19.19 -3.21
CA GLU A 80 19.08 17.96 -3.89
C GLU A 80 19.27 16.72 -2.99
N ILE A 81 20.43 16.59 -2.34
CA ILE A 81 20.68 15.50 -1.38
C ILE A 81 19.64 15.52 -0.26
N ALA A 82 19.41 16.68 0.37
CA ALA A 82 18.45 16.82 1.46
C ALA A 82 17.00 16.53 1.03
N ASP A 83 16.65 16.83 -0.21
CA ASP A 83 15.31 16.53 -0.76
C ASP A 83 15.16 15.04 -1.06
N LEU A 84 16.20 14.38 -1.57
CA LEU A 84 16.21 12.93 -1.83
C LEU A 84 16.27 12.09 -0.54
N GLU A 85 16.90 12.58 0.52
CA GLU A 85 16.92 11.91 1.84
C GLU A 85 15.55 11.88 2.52
N LYS A 86 14.59 12.72 2.09
CA LYS A 86 13.20 12.70 2.59
C LYS A 86 12.40 11.49 2.07
N GLY A 87 12.92 10.73 1.10
CA GLY A 87 12.41 9.41 0.76
C GLY A 87 12.24 9.13 -0.73
N LEU A 88 11.74 7.93 -1.04
CA LEU A 88 11.55 7.33 -2.38
C LEU A 88 10.40 7.94 -3.21
N ALA A 89 9.97 9.17 -2.91
CA ALA A 89 8.95 9.83 -3.72
C ALA A 89 9.52 10.20 -5.11
N LEU A 90 8.63 10.35 -6.09
CA LEU A 90 8.98 10.82 -7.44
C LEU A 90 9.92 12.04 -7.34
N PRO A 91 11.07 12.04 -8.02
CA PRO A 91 12.03 13.13 -7.88
C PRO A 91 11.38 14.43 -8.33
N VAL A 92 11.38 15.41 -7.43
CA VAL A 92 10.94 16.77 -7.74
C VAL A 92 11.89 17.31 -8.83
N PRO A 93 11.41 18.07 -9.83
CA PRO A 93 12.30 18.65 -10.83
C PRO A 93 13.47 19.39 -10.17
N PRO A 94 14.70 19.21 -10.67
CA PRO A 94 15.88 19.73 -10.00
C PRO A 94 15.87 21.24 -10.04
N LEU A 95 16.07 21.87 -8.88
CA LEU A 95 16.23 23.31 -8.79
C LEU A 95 17.73 23.63 -8.93
N ASP A 96 18.10 24.15 -10.11
CA ASP A 96 19.41 24.76 -10.39
C ASP A 96 20.65 23.84 -10.28
N LEU A 97 20.51 22.55 -10.58
CA LEU A 97 21.66 21.64 -10.63
C LEU A 97 22.65 22.05 -11.74
N PRO A 98 23.97 21.81 -11.57
CA PRO A 98 24.93 21.94 -12.65
C PRO A 98 24.57 21.04 -13.84
N LYS A 99 24.84 21.46 -15.09
CA LYS A 99 24.47 20.73 -16.32
C LYS A 99 24.76 19.23 -16.30
N LEU A 100 25.93 18.84 -15.78
CA LEU A 100 26.29 17.43 -15.67
C LEU A 100 25.33 16.69 -14.72
N MET A 101 25.04 17.26 -13.56
CA MET A 101 24.12 16.70 -12.56
C MET A 101 22.66 16.72 -13.04
N GLU A 102 22.24 17.70 -13.83
CA GLU A 102 20.92 17.65 -14.49
C GLU A 102 20.78 16.43 -15.40
N SER A 103 21.81 16.11 -16.19
CA SER A 103 21.81 14.92 -17.05
C SER A 103 21.76 13.62 -16.23
N ARG A 104 22.43 13.58 -15.09
CA ARG A 104 22.42 12.44 -14.16
C ARG A 104 21.07 12.29 -13.47
N HIS A 105 20.48 13.39 -13.02
CA HIS A 105 19.12 13.44 -12.47
C HIS A 105 18.10 12.88 -13.48
N LYS A 106 18.16 13.29 -14.75
CA LYS A 106 17.28 12.73 -15.80
C LYS A 106 17.45 11.21 -15.97
N THR A 107 18.68 10.72 -15.85
CA THR A 107 18.96 9.27 -15.95
C THR A 107 18.38 8.53 -14.75
N TYR A 108 18.52 9.09 -13.56
CA TYR A 108 17.93 8.60 -12.32
C TYR A 108 16.39 8.55 -12.39
N VAL A 109 15.74 9.64 -12.79
CA VAL A 109 14.28 9.70 -12.99
C VAL A 109 13.82 8.64 -14.00
N LYS A 110 14.50 8.52 -15.13
CA LYS A 110 14.18 7.51 -16.14
C LYS A 110 14.31 6.09 -15.61
N ALA A 111 15.27 5.82 -14.71
CA ALA A 111 15.39 4.52 -14.06
C ALA A 111 14.20 4.21 -13.14
N PHE A 112 13.68 5.22 -12.42
CA PHE A 112 12.45 5.11 -11.63
C PHE A 112 11.24 4.78 -12.51
N GLU A 113 11.05 5.54 -13.59
CA GLU A 113 9.96 5.34 -14.54
C GLU A 113 10.03 3.95 -15.20
N ASN A 114 11.22 3.49 -15.56
CA ASN A 114 11.41 2.16 -16.14
C ASN A 114 11.08 1.04 -15.14
N ALA A 115 11.43 1.22 -13.86
CA ALA A 115 11.09 0.26 -12.81
C ALA A 115 9.57 0.15 -12.63
N ASP A 116 8.87 1.28 -12.63
CA ASP A 116 7.40 1.31 -12.57
C ASP A 116 6.75 0.70 -13.80
N ALA A 117 7.22 1.05 -14.99
CA ALA A 117 6.70 0.50 -16.24
C ALA A 117 6.91 -1.03 -16.33
N ALA A 118 8.06 -1.54 -15.86
CA ALA A 118 8.33 -2.96 -15.80
C ALA A 118 7.40 -3.67 -14.81
N ALA A 119 7.24 -3.11 -13.59
CA ALA A 119 6.35 -3.66 -12.58
C ALA A 119 4.88 -3.69 -13.05
N ALA A 120 4.41 -2.61 -13.68
CA ALA A 120 3.07 -2.53 -14.24
C ALA A 120 2.82 -3.57 -15.33
N ARG A 121 3.81 -3.80 -16.21
CA ARG A 121 3.73 -4.82 -17.26
C ARG A 121 3.68 -6.23 -16.68
N ASP A 122 4.59 -6.55 -15.77
CA ASP A 122 4.64 -7.86 -15.10
C ASP A 122 3.34 -8.12 -14.34
N LYS A 123 2.84 -7.11 -13.62
CA LYS A 123 1.57 -7.20 -12.89
C LYS A 123 0.40 -7.46 -13.84
N LYS A 124 0.30 -6.72 -14.94
CA LYS A 124 -0.77 -6.92 -15.93
C LYS A 124 -0.79 -8.36 -16.45
N GLN A 125 0.37 -8.92 -16.81
CA GLN A 125 0.47 -10.30 -17.27
C GLN A 125 0.07 -11.31 -16.17
N LEU A 126 0.41 -11.02 -14.92
CA LEU A 126 0.03 -11.84 -13.77
C LEU A 126 -1.49 -11.78 -13.52
N ASP A 127 -2.08 -10.59 -13.55
CA ASP A 127 -3.52 -10.36 -13.40
C ASP A 127 -4.31 -11.15 -14.46
N GLU A 128 -3.90 -11.07 -15.73
CA GLU A 128 -4.52 -11.82 -16.84
C GLU A 128 -4.47 -13.34 -16.63
N LYS A 129 -3.31 -13.86 -16.20
CA LYS A 129 -3.15 -15.30 -15.90
C LYS A 129 -4.05 -15.75 -14.77
N TYR A 130 -4.15 -14.96 -13.70
CA TYR A 130 -4.97 -15.30 -12.54
C TYR A 130 -6.47 -15.21 -12.86
N LEU A 131 -6.91 -14.19 -13.61
CA LEU A 131 -8.29 -14.09 -14.11
C LEU A 131 -8.66 -15.28 -14.99
N ALA A 132 -7.78 -15.70 -15.89
CA ALA A 132 -8.00 -16.88 -16.72
C ALA A 132 -8.12 -18.16 -15.88
N ALA A 133 -7.36 -18.28 -14.79
CA ALA A 133 -7.43 -19.42 -13.88
C ALA A 133 -8.73 -19.41 -13.04
N LEU A 134 -9.16 -18.24 -12.54
CA LEU A 134 -10.47 -18.06 -11.89
C LEU A 134 -11.62 -18.42 -12.82
N ALA A 135 -11.55 -18.03 -14.09
CA ALA A 135 -12.55 -18.35 -15.10
C ALA A 135 -12.65 -19.87 -15.37
N LYS A 136 -11.55 -20.62 -15.25
CA LYS A 136 -11.57 -22.09 -15.39
C LYS A 136 -12.22 -22.79 -14.19
N LEU A 137 -12.20 -22.16 -13.01
CA LEU A 137 -12.78 -22.73 -11.79
C LEU A 137 -14.32 -22.55 -11.73
N GLN A 138 -14.85 -21.50 -12.38
CA GLN A 138 -16.28 -21.17 -12.36
C GLN A 138 -17.20 -22.22 -13.01
N PRO A 139 -16.92 -22.78 -14.21
CA PRO A 139 -17.75 -23.83 -14.81
C PRO A 139 -17.79 -25.14 -14.02
N ALA A 140 -16.77 -25.39 -13.18
CA ALA A 140 -16.69 -26.57 -12.34
C ALA A 140 -17.42 -26.41 -10.98
N SER A 141 -17.95 -25.21 -10.71
CA SER A 141 -18.53 -24.84 -9.43
C SER A 141 -20.06 -24.89 -9.49
N SER A 142 -20.66 -26.00 -9.08
CA SER A 142 -22.11 -26.06 -8.75
C SER A 142 -22.43 -25.42 -7.39
N ASP A 143 -21.42 -24.91 -6.70
CA ASP A 143 -21.49 -24.34 -5.36
C ASP A 143 -21.61 -22.81 -5.44
N ALA A 144 -22.70 -22.27 -4.89
CA ALA A 144 -22.97 -20.83 -4.88
C ALA A 144 -21.98 -20.04 -4.02
N ALA A 145 -21.45 -20.64 -2.95
CA ALA A 145 -20.48 -19.99 -2.07
C ALA A 145 -19.13 -19.83 -2.79
N LEU A 146 -18.64 -20.89 -3.43
CA LEU A 146 -17.42 -20.80 -4.26
C LEU A 146 -17.59 -19.80 -5.41
N ALA A 147 -18.74 -19.81 -6.09
CA ALA A 147 -19.01 -18.86 -7.18
C ALA A 147 -18.95 -17.40 -6.69
N ALA A 148 -19.50 -17.10 -5.52
CA ALA A 148 -19.43 -15.79 -4.90
C ALA A 148 -17.97 -15.38 -4.56
N GLN A 149 -17.18 -16.30 -4.03
CA GLN A 149 -15.76 -16.05 -3.73
C GLN A 149 -14.93 -15.82 -5.00
N ILE A 150 -15.20 -16.56 -6.09
CA ILE A 150 -14.53 -16.35 -7.39
C ILE A 150 -14.84 -14.95 -7.93
N GLU A 151 -16.10 -14.52 -7.90
CA GLU A 151 -16.49 -13.19 -8.36
C GLU A 151 -15.88 -12.07 -7.49
N ASP A 152 -15.75 -12.28 -6.18
CA ASP A 152 -15.04 -11.35 -5.31
C ASP A 152 -13.55 -11.23 -5.70
N GLN A 153 -12.87 -12.36 -5.95
CA GLN A 153 -11.47 -12.34 -6.41
C GLN A 153 -11.32 -11.67 -7.78
N LYS A 154 -12.24 -11.91 -8.73
CA LYS A 154 -12.21 -11.22 -10.03
C LYS A 154 -12.36 -9.71 -9.88
N LYS A 155 -13.32 -9.25 -9.07
CA LYS A 155 -13.53 -7.82 -8.78
C LYS A 155 -12.28 -7.20 -8.15
N ARG A 156 -11.62 -7.91 -7.22
CA ARG A 156 -10.34 -7.49 -6.63
C ARG A 156 -9.27 -7.30 -7.70
N VAL A 157 -9.10 -8.27 -8.60
CA VAL A 157 -8.07 -8.19 -9.65
C VAL A 157 -8.37 -7.09 -10.66
N LEU A 158 -9.61 -7.00 -11.13
CA LEU A 158 -10.05 -6.00 -12.12
C LEU A 158 -10.04 -4.57 -11.58
N SER A 159 -10.23 -4.39 -10.27
CA SER A 159 -10.03 -3.09 -9.62
C SER A 159 -8.55 -2.73 -9.43
N GLY A 160 -7.63 -3.67 -9.66
CA GLY A 160 -6.20 -3.51 -9.37
C GLY A 160 -5.85 -3.71 -7.88
N ASN A 161 -6.80 -4.16 -7.05
CA ASN A 161 -6.72 -4.20 -5.59
C ASN A 161 -6.41 -5.64 -5.12
N LEU A 162 -5.16 -5.93 -4.77
CA LEU A 162 -4.75 -7.29 -4.40
C LEU A 162 -4.29 -7.40 -2.94
N GLY A 163 -5.24 -7.84 -2.13
CA GLY A 163 -5.11 -8.33 -0.77
C GLY A 163 -6.51 -8.35 -0.14
N PRO A 164 -6.71 -8.89 1.06
CA PRO A 164 -7.55 -8.16 1.98
C PRO A 164 -6.75 -6.87 2.26
N MET A 165 -6.99 -5.91 1.39
CA MET A 165 -6.54 -4.55 1.50
C MET A 165 -7.81 -3.81 1.80
N THR A 166 -7.92 -3.36 3.04
CA THR A 166 -8.36 -2.00 3.22
C THR A 166 -7.65 -1.14 2.17
N ASP A 167 -8.38 -0.76 1.15
CA ASP A 167 -8.49 0.59 0.60
C ASP A 167 -7.41 1.59 1.08
N LEU A 168 -6.14 1.22 1.01
CA LEU A 168 -5.00 2.01 1.48
C LEU A 168 -3.96 2.10 0.38
N GLN A 169 -3.83 1.06 -0.46
CA GLN A 169 -3.01 1.14 -1.67
C GLN A 169 -3.73 1.73 -2.89
N THR A 170 -5.07 1.71 -2.93
CA THR A 170 -5.82 2.16 -4.13
C THR A 170 -6.61 3.43 -3.94
N GLN A 171 -6.61 3.99 -2.73
CA GLN A 171 -7.29 5.25 -2.44
C GLN A 171 -8.72 5.29 -3.03
N LEU A 172 -9.52 4.24 -2.83
CA LEU A 172 -10.95 4.43 -3.01
C LEU A 172 -11.35 5.56 -2.04
N ALA A 173 -12.29 6.38 -2.48
CA ALA A 173 -12.67 7.54 -1.69
C ALA A 173 -13.25 7.07 -0.34
N GLY A 174 -12.51 7.26 0.75
CA GLY A 174 -13.05 7.22 2.10
C GLY A 174 -13.12 5.84 2.77
N THR A 175 -11.98 5.17 2.94
CA THR A 175 -11.89 3.95 3.75
C THR A 175 -12.28 4.23 5.18
N ARG A 176 -13.41 3.68 5.61
CA ARG A 176 -13.88 3.84 6.98
C ARG A 176 -13.34 2.69 7.84
N TRP A 177 -12.62 3.05 8.88
CA TRP A 177 -12.08 2.13 9.87
C TRP A 177 -12.76 2.39 11.19
N GLN A 178 -13.11 1.31 11.90
CA GLN A 178 -13.73 1.36 13.21
C GLN A 178 -12.68 1.10 14.28
N MET A 179 -12.66 1.92 15.33
CA MET A 179 -11.76 1.72 16.46
C MET A 179 -12.20 0.48 17.27
N VAL A 180 -11.29 -0.45 17.53
CA VAL A 180 -11.60 -1.67 18.32
C VAL A 180 -11.98 -1.29 19.76
N LYS A 181 -11.29 -0.31 20.35
CA LYS A 181 -11.53 0.15 21.73
C LYS A 181 -12.75 1.04 21.88
N ASP A 182 -13.24 1.62 20.79
CA ASP A 182 -14.41 2.49 20.77
C ASP A 182 -15.18 2.31 19.46
N PRO A 183 -16.04 1.29 19.36
CA PRO A 183 -16.74 0.96 18.13
C PRO A 183 -17.66 2.08 17.60
N SER A 184 -17.95 3.11 18.41
CA SER A 184 -18.71 4.28 17.95
C SER A 184 -17.87 5.24 17.10
N LYS A 185 -16.54 5.15 17.19
CA LYS A 185 -15.60 6.01 16.47
C LYS A 185 -15.13 5.37 15.19
N PHE A 186 -15.09 6.22 14.16
CA PHE A 186 -14.63 5.85 12.84
C PHE A 186 -13.58 6.83 12.35
N GLU A 187 -12.52 6.29 11.77
CA GLU A 187 -11.47 7.04 11.10
C GLU A 187 -11.62 6.83 9.59
N VAL A 188 -11.46 7.92 8.82
CA VAL A 188 -11.58 7.86 7.37
C VAL A 188 -10.23 8.18 6.74
N PHE A 189 -9.67 7.20 6.05
CA PHE A 189 -8.43 7.38 5.30
C PHE A 189 -8.80 7.97 3.94
N THR A 190 -8.41 9.21 3.69
CA THR A 190 -8.73 9.90 2.44
C THR A 190 -7.75 9.53 1.34
N LYS A 191 -8.16 9.79 0.09
CA LYS A 191 -7.33 9.63 -1.11
C LYS A 191 -6.00 10.36 -1.01
N GLU A 192 -5.92 11.47 -0.30
CA GLU A 192 -4.70 12.27 -0.22
C GLU A 192 -3.72 11.78 0.86
N GLY A 193 -4.06 10.66 1.52
CA GLY A 193 -3.33 10.19 2.68
C GLY A 193 -3.42 11.18 3.83
N ARG A 194 -4.54 11.90 3.99
CA ARG A 194 -4.72 12.95 5.00
C ARG A 194 -6.00 12.74 5.80
N TYR A 195 -5.86 12.65 7.10
CA TYR A 195 -6.94 12.94 8.05
C TYR A 195 -6.55 14.21 8.81
N VAL A 196 -7.53 14.90 9.42
CA VAL A 196 -7.44 16.27 9.97
C VAL A 196 -6.14 16.58 10.74
N HIS A 197 -5.48 15.58 11.33
CA HIS A 197 -4.24 15.74 12.10
C HIS A 197 -3.09 14.76 11.77
N TRP A 198 -3.18 13.95 10.72
CA TRP A 198 -2.12 12.99 10.38
C TRP A 198 -2.15 12.55 8.91
N LYS A 199 -1.00 12.04 8.44
CA LYS A 199 -0.82 11.43 7.12
C LYS A 199 -0.50 9.95 7.24
N TYR A 200 -0.58 9.19 6.16
CA TYR A 200 -0.06 7.81 6.16
C TYR A 200 0.69 7.46 4.88
N THR A 201 1.57 6.46 4.98
CA THR A 201 2.25 5.82 3.84
C THR A 201 2.18 4.30 3.97
N THR A 202 2.20 3.60 2.84
CA THR A 202 2.19 2.13 2.79
C THR A 202 3.45 1.63 2.08
N PRO A 203 4.57 1.44 2.79
CA PRO A 203 5.82 1.00 2.16
C PRO A 203 5.71 -0.42 1.57
N ASP A 204 4.78 -1.22 2.08
CA ASP A 204 4.47 -2.57 1.60
C ASP A 204 2.98 -2.91 1.87
N PRO A 205 2.44 -4.01 1.33
CA PRO A 205 1.02 -4.38 1.49
C PRO A 205 0.55 -4.69 2.91
N GLN A 206 1.47 -4.89 3.86
CA GLN A 206 1.17 -5.27 5.24
C GLN A 206 1.57 -4.21 6.26
N THR A 207 2.11 -3.07 5.83
CA THR A 207 2.57 -2.01 6.72
C THR A 207 1.90 -0.69 6.38
N VAL A 208 1.35 -0.04 7.40
CA VAL A 208 0.81 1.32 7.33
C VAL A 208 1.62 2.18 8.29
N ILE A 209 2.34 3.16 7.78
CA ILE A 209 3.04 4.13 8.62
C ILE A 209 2.14 5.35 8.77
N ILE A 210 1.69 5.63 10.00
CA ILE A 210 0.96 6.85 10.34
C ILE A 210 1.97 7.92 10.72
N HIS A 211 1.83 9.12 10.17
CA HIS A 211 2.66 10.31 10.39
C HIS A 211 1.80 11.40 11.02
N TRP A 212 1.97 11.70 12.31
CA TRP A 212 1.24 12.81 12.94
C TRP A 212 1.86 14.16 12.58
N ASP A 213 3.18 14.18 12.43
CA ASP A 213 3.94 15.36 11.99
C ASP A 213 5.23 14.92 11.26
N ALA A 214 6.13 15.86 10.99
CA ALA A 214 7.37 15.60 10.25
C ALA A 214 8.41 14.75 11.02
N LYS A 215 8.25 14.58 12.35
CA LYS A 215 9.18 13.89 13.24
C LYS A 215 8.57 12.68 13.92
N SER A 216 7.24 12.59 13.96
CA SER A 216 6.51 11.54 14.66
C SER A 216 5.73 10.66 13.69
N SER A 217 6.17 9.40 13.60
CA SER A 217 5.50 8.35 12.84
C SER A 217 5.48 7.02 13.58
N GLU A 218 4.49 6.17 13.31
CA GLU A 218 4.40 4.82 13.86
C GLU A 218 4.01 3.83 12.77
N ALA A 219 4.68 2.68 12.75
CA ALA A 219 4.38 1.60 11.83
C ALA A 219 3.33 0.65 12.43
N TRP A 220 2.22 0.53 11.74
CA TRP A 220 1.12 -0.38 12.04
C TRP A 220 1.16 -1.53 11.04
N LYS A 221 0.72 -2.72 11.46
CA LYS A 221 0.74 -3.92 10.62
C LYS A 221 -0.67 -4.36 10.29
N LEU A 222 -0.90 -4.74 9.05
CA LEU A 222 -2.14 -5.39 8.68
C LEU A 222 -2.10 -6.85 9.15
N ALA A 223 -3.14 -7.28 9.86
CA ALA A 223 -3.28 -8.66 10.28
C ALA A 223 -3.48 -9.59 9.06
N LYS A 224 -3.34 -10.90 9.27
CA LYS A 224 -3.51 -11.91 8.21
C LYS A 224 -4.90 -11.91 7.58
N ASP A 225 -5.91 -11.46 8.31
CA ASP A 225 -7.29 -11.29 7.82
C ASP A 225 -7.43 -10.15 6.80
N GLY A 226 -6.41 -9.29 6.71
CA GLY A 226 -6.33 -8.04 5.96
C GLY A 226 -7.48 -7.06 6.16
N LYS A 227 -8.16 -7.15 7.29
CA LYS A 227 -9.22 -6.24 7.73
C LYS A 227 -8.90 -5.59 9.07
N THR A 228 -7.91 -6.11 9.79
CA THR A 228 -7.52 -5.60 11.11
C THR A 228 -6.16 -4.90 11.02
N LEU A 229 -6.09 -3.65 11.48
CA LEU A 229 -4.85 -2.94 11.71
C LEU A 229 -4.36 -3.21 13.13
N LEU A 230 -3.11 -3.64 13.21
CA LEU A 230 -2.39 -3.97 14.42
C LEU A 230 -1.44 -2.83 14.78
N ARG A 231 -1.63 -2.27 15.96
CA ARG A 231 -0.69 -1.33 16.58
C ARG A 231 0.11 -2.08 17.63
N ASN A 232 1.43 -2.15 17.47
CA ASN A 232 2.32 -2.92 18.36
C ASN A 232 1.87 -4.39 18.53
N GLY A 233 1.37 -5.00 17.44
CA GLY A 233 0.90 -6.38 17.42
C GLY A 233 -0.51 -6.62 17.99
N GLN A 234 -1.17 -5.57 18.49
CA GLN A 234 -2.53 -5.66 19.03
C GLN A 234 -3.55 -5.03 18.08
N PRO A 235 -4.77 -5.61 17.92
CA PRO A 235 -5.84 -4.99 17.14
C PRO A 235 -6.18 -3.59 17.65
N ASP A 236 -6.10 -2.60 16.77
CA ASP A 236 -6.42 -1.20 17.08
C ASP A 236 -7.62 -0.71 16.26
N MET A 237 -7.66 -1.07 14.98
CA MET A 237 -8.77 -0.73 14.08
C MET A 237 -9.19 -1.92 13.22
N MET A 238 -10.46 -1.94 12.83
CA MET A 238 -11.02 -2.92 11.90
C MET A 238 -11.70 -2.20 10.73
N LEU A 239 -11.62 -2.77 9.53
CA LEU A 239 -12.30 -2.22 8.37
C LEU A 239 -13.82 -2.23 8.63
N ALA A 240 -14.45 -1.06 8.57
CA ALA A 240 -15.88 -0.94 8.72
C ALA A 240 -16.57 -1.29 7.39
N PRO A 241 -17.73 -1.96 7.42
CA PRO A 241 -18.57 -2.07 6.23
C PRO A 241 -18.98 -0.68 5.73
N ALA A 242 -19.26 -0.58 4.42
CA ALA A 242 -19.74 0.66 3.82
C ALA A 242 -20.98 1.18 4.57
N ALA A 243 -21.04 2.50 4.80
CA ALA A 243 -22.21 3.09 5.45
C ALA A 243 -23.47 2.79 4.60
N PRO A 244 -24.60 2.43 5.23
CA PRO A 244 -25.86 2.35 4.50
C PRO A 244 -26.14 3.73 3.87
N LYS A 245 -26.40 3.73 2.56
CA LYS A 245 -26.79 4.92 1.81
C LYS A 245 -28.22 5.34 2.14
#